data_AF-A0A2N2CKI9-F1
#
_entry.id   AF-A0A2N2CKI9-F1
#
_cell.length_a   1.000
_cell.length_b   1.000
_cell.length_c   1.000
_cell.angle_alpha   90.00
_cell.angle_beta   90.00
_cell.angle_gamma   90.00
#
_symmetry.space_group_name_H-M   'P 1'
#
loop_
_entity.id
_entity.type
_entity.pdbx_description
1 polymer ?
#
loop_
_entity_poly.entity_id
_entity_poly.type
_entity_poly.pdbx_seq_one_letter_code
_entity_poly.pdbx_strand_id
1 'polypeptide(L)'
;METITPTDKAKNFFEYMLALNNLVGKVIRDYSEYEKNWNLDDMMLLEGCFVFDNCHNEENLVEIHRPTITEKDKTPPMPHNIFKDWLNFDPKKENQKPAYIVGKQIEKADGVKKEELFIDDKQRMHAYGTWTAQWKEWAENLKNKKRSLEKYEEFFDLITQLEKEGESLEFIYGTGLFTWNHPDPKIGTIRLPLLTSKVELDLDAAKGIISVKLVDQAVAVEREIFSGGISIPNIQTINDLWRDVQTREITDDMNDFFTRFIQTFDANGRFIDGQTVKTPGEHPSVYTHHMLSLRTKNARVVRDDLTQIIEGIGNDELELSDTVASIIGERVEKASEENSATETDAGNNFEDDILYFPLESNEQQKAIIKRISHHQGVTVQGPPGTGKTHTIANLVSHFLSEGKKILITSQKESPLKVLKNKIPQEIRDLCVPVLGGGRESLQEIEQSIRVIGEKLGELDVDRLEKEITRDKDVLKKSRREEARLKNSLKE
;
A
#
# COMPACT_ATOMS: atom_id res chain seq x y z
N MET A 1 13.63 -43.10 16.80
CA MET A 1 13.66 -41.63 16.79
C MET A 1 14.11 -41.23 15.41
N GLU A 2 13.18 -40.79 14.56
CA GLU A 2 13.53 -40.26 13.24
C GLU A 2 14.45 -39.05 13.44
N THR A 3 15.60 -39.08 12.80
CA THR A 3 16.56 -37.98 12.80
C THR A 3 15.98 -36.84 11.97
N ILE A 4 15.49 -35.80 12.64
CA ILE A 4 14.98 -34.58 12.03
C ILE A 4 16.07 -34.01 11.12
N THR A 5 15.77 -33.86 9.83
CA THR A 5 16.71 -33.33 8.85
C THR A 5 16.92 -31.81 9.03
N PRO A 6 18.01 -31.24 8.50
CA PRO A 6 18.20 -29.79 8.39
C PRO A 6 16.98 -29.05 7.83
N THR A 7 16.42 -29.62 6.75
CA THR A 7 15.24 -29.14 6.03
C THR A 7 14.00 -29.14 6.93
N ASP A 8 13.79 -30.20 7.70
CA ASP A 8 12.67 -30.29 8.65
C ASP A 8 12.79 -29.24 9.77
N LYS A 9 14.00 -28.98 10.28
CA LYS A 9 14.22 -27.93 11.29
C LYS A 9 13.94 -26.54 10.74
N ALA A 10 14.39 -26.27 9.52
CA ALA A 10 14.12 -24.99 8.87
C ALA A 10 12.63 -24.79 8.61
N LYS A 11 11.93 -25.82 8.11
CA LYS A 11 10.49 -25.80 7.93
C LYS A 11 9.76 -25.49 9.23
N ASN A 12 10.08 -26.21 10.31
CA ASN A 12 9.51 -25.97 11.64
C ASN A 12 9.79 -24.54 12.15
N PHE A 13 10.96 -23.97 11.86
CA PHE A 13 11.29 -22.60 12.23
C PHE A 13 10.41 -21.58 11.51
N PHE A 14 10.22 -21.71 10.20
CA PHE A 14 9.35 -20.82 9.43
C PHE A 14 7.86 -21.02 9.77
N GLU A 15 7.42 -22.26 10.04
CA GLU A 15 6.08 -22.55 10.55
C GLU A 15 5.84 -21.89 11.92
N TYR A 16 6.84 -21.90 12.81
CA TYR A 16 6.78 -21.17 14.07
C TYR A 16 6.68 -19.65 13.86
N MET A 17 7.48 -19.08 12.95
CA MET A 17 7.40 -17.65 12.60
C MET A 17 6.04 -17.27 12.01
N LEU A 18 5.47 -18.12 11.17
CA LEU A 18 4.13 -17.95 10.61
C LEU A 18 3.06 -17.98 11.70
N ALA A 19 3.13 -18.93 12.63
CA ALA A 19 2.24 -19.01 13.77
C ALA A 19 2.36 -17.80 14.70
N LEU A 20 3.58 -17.32 14.96
CA LEU A 20 3.84 -16.13 15.76
C LEU A 20 3.27 -14.87 15.10
N ASN A 21 3.49 -14.70 13.78
CA ASN A 21 2.92 -13.58 13.03
C ASN A 21 1.38 -13.59 13.10
N ASN A 22 0.77 -14.77 12.93
CA ASN A 22 -0.68 -14.92 13.05
C ASN A 22 -1.22 -14.66 14.47
N LEU A 23 -0.41 -14.82 15.51
CA LEU A 23 -0.80 -14.58 16.90
C LEU A 23 -0.64 -13.10 17.30
N VAL A 24 0.37 -12.42 16.78
CA VAL A 24 0.65 -11.00 17.05
C VAL A 24 -0.20 -10.08 16.16
N GLY A 25 -0.50 -10.51 14.93
CA GLY A 25 -1.32 -9.77 13.99
C GLY A 25 -2.81 -9.83 14.36
N LYS A 26 -3.47 -8.66 14.44
CA LYS A 26 -4.93 -8.61 14.49
C LYS A 26 -5.46 -9.07 13.13
N VAL A 27 -6.10 -10.24 13.11
CA VAL A 27 -6.80 -10.71 11.91
C VAL A 27 -8.07 -9.87 11.73
N ILE A 28 -8.12 -9.10 10.65
CA ILE A 28 -9.31 -8.35 10.26
C ILE A 28 -10.15 -9.28 9.38
N ARG A 29 -11.34 -9.67 9.87
CA ARG A 29 -12.28 -10.52 9.13
C ARG A 29 -13.46 -9.77 8.55
N ASP A 30 -13.49 -8.46 8.76
CA ASP A 30 -14.58 -7.62 8.33
C ASP A 30 -14.00 -6.36 7.67
N TYR A 31 -14.33 -6.14 6.40
CA TYR A 31 -13.86 -4.97 5.67
C TYR A 31 -14.27 -3.67 6.37
N SER A 32 -15.35 -3.66 7.16
CA SER A 32 -15.76 -2.48 7.94
C SER A 32 -14.76 -2.07 9.03
N GLU A 33 -13.81 -2.94 9.39
CA GLU A 33 -12.70 -2.62 10.30
C GLU A 33 -11.47 -2.06 9.56
N TYR A 34 -11.48 -2.01 8.22
CA TYR A 34 -10.48 -1.26 7.46
C TYR A 34 -10.59 0.24 7.73
N GLU A 35 -9.53 1.00 7.42
CA GLU A 35 -9.46 2.44 7.71
C GLU A 35 -10.59 3.21 7.03
N LYS A 36 -10.85 2.90 5.76
CA LYS A 36 -11.94 3.47 4.96
C LYS A 36 -12.41 2.48 3.89
N ASN A 37 -13.69 2.55 3.54
CA ASN A 37 -14.31 1.72 2.51
C ASN A 37 -15.30 2.53 1.68
N TRP A 38 -15.32 2.28 0.37
CA TRP A 38 -16.23 2.90 -0.57
C TRP A 38 -16.88 1.85 -1.44
N ASN A 39 -18.21 1.85 -1.45
CA ASN A 39 -19.00 1.02 -2.35
C ASN A 39 -19.10 1.69 -3.72
N LEU A 40 -18.69 0.99 -4.78
CA LEU A 40 -18.72 1.54 -6.13
C LEU A 40 -20.14 1.77 -6.66
N ASP A 41 -21.12 0.97 -6.22
CA ASP A 41 -22.53 1.18 -6.58
C ASP A 41 -23.03 2.54 -6.10
N ASP A 42 -22.62 2.95 -4.88
CA ASP A 42 -22.99 4.24 -4.31
C ASP A 42 -22.28 5.41 -5.00
N MET A 43 -21.06 5.17 -5.50
CA MET A 43 -20.31 6.17 -6.27
C MET A 43 -20.91 6.39 -7.65
N MET A 44 -21.39 5.35 -8.33
CA MET A 44 -22.08 5.46 -9.63
C MET A 44 -23.34 6.32 -9.58
N LEU A 45 -23.98 6.47 -8.41
CA LEU A 45 -25.17 7.30 -8.22
C LEU A 45 -24.86 8.79 -8.07
N LEU A 46 -23.58 9.17 -7.92
CA LEU A 46 -23.16 10.55 -7.71
C LEU A 46 -22.84 11.23 -9.05
N GLU A 47 -23.34 12.44 -9.22
CA GLU A 47 -23.06 13.24 -10.41
C GLU A 47 -21.56 13.59 -10.48
N GLY A 48 -20.91 13.30 -11.61
CA GLY A 48 -19.47 13.52 -11.78
C GLY A 48 -18.57 12.40 -11.25
N CYS A 49 -19.14 11.32 -10.72
CA CYS A 49 -18.42 10.08 -10.46
C CYS A 49 -18.70 9.09 -11.59
N PHE A 50 -17.64 8.60 -12.22
CA PHE A 50 -17.71 7.59 -13.27
C PHE A 50 -16.98 6.35 -12.78
N VAL A 51 -17.49 5.17 -13.13
CA VAL A 51 -16.95 3.88 -12.66
C VAL A 51 -17.00 2.88 -13.82
N PHE A 52 -15.94 2.07 -13.96
CA PHE A 52 -15.72 1.10 -15.03
C PHE A 52 -15.95 1.71 -16.42
N ASP A 53 -16.78 1.08 -17.26
CA ASP A 53 -17.08 1.49 -18.63
C ASP A 53 -17.68 2.91 -18.77
N ASN A 54 -18.11 3.52 -17.66
CA ASN A 54 -18.61 4.91 -17.69
C ASN A 54 -17.48 5.95 -17.60
N CYS A 55 -16.25 5.55 -17.30
CA CYS A 55 -15.09 6.45 -17.22
C CYS A 55 -14.75 7.05 -18.59
N HIS A 56 -14.20 8.27 -18.61
CA HIS A 56 -13.77 8.90 -19.85
C HIS A 56 -12.49 8.26 -20.41
N ASN A 57 -11.65 7.69 -19.54
CA ASN A 57 -10.54 6.84 -19.91
C ASN A 57 -10.83 5.40 -19.49
N GLU A 58 -10.81 4.48 -20.46
CA GLU A 58 -11.08 3.05 -20.28
C GLU A 58 -10.07 2.36 -19.33
N GLU A 59 -8.88 2.94 -19.12
CA GLU A 59 -7.90 2.42 -18.16
C GLU A 59 -8.24 2.74 -16.69
N ASN A 60 -9.21 3.62 -16.43
CA ASN A 60 -9.57 4.06 -15.09
C ASN A 60 -10.70 3.19 -14.52
N LEU A 61 -10.53 2.70 -13.29
CA LEU A 61 -11.61 2.05 -12.55
C LEU A 61 -12.66 3.05 -12.09
N VAL A 62 -12.23 4.22 -11.64
CA VAL A 62 -13.09 5.30 -11.15
C VAL A 62 -12.52 6.65 -11.55
N GLU A 63 -13.38 7.57 -11.96
CA GLU A 63 -13.06 8.99 -12.11
C GLU A 63 -14.00 9.84 -11.26
N ILE A 64 -13.42 10.72 -10.44
CA ILE A 64 -14.17 11.69 -9.64
C ILE A 64 -13.83 13.07 -10.19
N HIS A 65 -14.80 13.64 -10.91
CA HIS A 65 -14.70 14.96 -11.53
C HIS A 65 -15.16 16.01 -10.53
N ARG A 66 -14.33 17.03 -10.32
CA ARG A 66 -14.69 18.13 -9.42
C ARG A 66 -15.94 18.84 -9.93
N PRO A 67 -17.04 18.86 -9.15
CA PRO A 67 -18.26 19.50 -9.62
C PRO A 67 -18.10 21.02 -9.67
N THR A 68 -18.70 21.64 -10.68
CA THR A 68 -18.77 23.10 -10.78
C THR A 68 -20.06 23.60 -10.12
N ILE A 69 -19.93 24.21 -8.94
CA ILE A 69 -21.05 24.86 -8.23
C ILE A 69 -21.00 26.36 -8.48
N THR A 70 -21.83 26.85 -9.39
CA THR A 70 -21.91 28.28 -9.73
C THR A 70 -22.78 29.05 -8.74
N GLU A 71 -22.69 30.39 -8.75
CA GLU A 71 -23.62 31.22 -7.95
C GLU A 71 -25.08 31.06 -8.37
N LYS A 72 -25.37 30.68 -9.62
CA LYS A 72 -26.72 30.34 -10.07
C LYS A 72 -27.23 29.08 -9.38
N ASP A 73 -26.39 28.06 -9.25
CA ASP A 73 -26.74 26.81 -8.55
C ASP A 73 -27.02 27.06 -7.06
N LYS A 74 -26.36 28.05 -6.44
CA LYS A 74 -26.61 28.45 -5.04
C LYS A 74 -27.86 29.33 -4.87
N THR A 75 -28.48 29.79 -5.96
CA THR A 75 -29.60 30.72 -5.91
C THR A 75 -30.93 29.95 -6.00
N PRO A 76 -31.74 29.90 -4.92
CA PRO A 76 -33.03 29.22 -4.94
C PRO A 76 -34.06 29.95 -5.81
N PRO A 77 -35.13 29.26 -6.27
CA PRO A 77 -36.21 29.90 -7.00
C PRO A 77 -36.88 30.99 -6.13
N MET A 78 -37.17 32.14 -6.73
CA MET A 78 -37.76 33.26 -6.00
C MET A 78 -39.21 32.96 -5.59
N PRO A 79 -39.57 33.15 -4.32
CA PRO A 79 -40.95 32.98 -3.87
C PRO A 79 -41.87 34.04 -4.45
N HIS A 80 -43.09 33.65 -4.82
CA HIS A 80 -44.07 34.57 -5.41
C HIS A 80 -44.54 35.60 -4.38
N ASN A 81 -44.75 36.85 -4.81
CA ASN A 81 -45.16 37.95 -3.93
C ASN A 81 -46.46 37.68 -3.13
N ILE A 82 -47.32 36.77 -3.62
CA ILE A 82 -48.61 36.40 -3.00
C ILE A 82 -48.42 35.67 -1.66
N PHE A 83 -47.34 34.89 -1.52
CA PHE A 83 -47.06 34.11 -0.30
C PHE A 83 -45.70 34.43 0.33
N LYS A 84 -44.89 35.29 -0.30
CA LYS A 84 -43.54 35.65 0.18
C LYS A 84 -43.53 36.06 1.66
N ASP A 85 -44.47 36.93 2.06
CA ASP A 85 -44.53 37.41 3.44
C ASP A 85 -45.02 36.33 4.41
N TRP A 86 -45.64 35.27 3.91
CA TRP A 86 -46.15 34.14 4.69
C TRP A 86 -45.13 33.02 4.86
N LEU A 87 -43.95 33.10 4.24
CA LEU A 87 -42.89 32.12 4.45
C LEU A 87 -42.25 32.28 5.84
N ASN A 88 -42.12 31.17 6.56
CA ASN A 88 -41.33 31.06 7.78
C ASN A 88 -40.13 30.15 7.54
N PHE A 89 -39.37 30.48 6.49
CA PHE A 89 -38.33 29.62 5.95
C PHE A 89 -37.31 30.48 5.21
N ASP A 90 -36.02 30.13 5.33
CA ASP A 90 -34.96 30.73 4.53
C ASP A 90 -34.82 29.93 3.22
N PRO A 91 -35.16 30.52 2.05
CA PRO A 91 -35.09 29.84 0.75
C PRO A 91 -33.72 29.21 0.44
N LYS A 92 -32.65 29.70 1.07
CA LYS A 92 -31.29 29.19 0.87
C LYS A 92 -31.00 27.87 1.60
N LYS A 93 -31.85 27.43 2.53
CA LYS A 93 -31.63 26.21 3.33
C LYS A 93 -32.19 24.97 2.64
N GLU A 94 -31.40 24.36 1.77
CA GLU A 94 -31.72 23.16 0.98
C GLU A 94 -32.11 21.92 1.82
N ASN A 95 -31.69 21.86 3.09
CA ASN A 95 -31.90 20.71 3.97
C ASN A 95 -33.21 20.77 4.78
N GLN A 96 -34.01 21.83 4.66
CA GLN A 96 -35.24 22.03 5.42
C GLN A 96 -36.43 22.20 4.48
N LYS A 97 -37.53 21.50 4.77
CA LYS A 97 -38.77 21.67 3.99
C LYS A 97 -39.27 23.11 4.13
N PRO A 98 -39.73 23.75 3.05
CA PRO A 98 -40.31 25.07 3.15
C PRO A 98 -41.50 25.06 4.11
N ALA A 99 -41.50 26.01 5.04
CA ALA A 99 -42.54 26.20 6.04
C ALA A 99 -43.21 27.56 5.85
N TYR A 100 -44.51 27.62 6.13
CA TYR A 100 -45.31 28.85 6.05
C TYR A 100 -46.02 29.12 7.38
N ILE A 101 -46.38 30.39 7.59
CA ILE A 101 -47.13 30.88 8.73
C ILE A 101 -48.59 30.44 8.56
N VAL A 102 -49.14 29.67 9.50
CA VAL A 102 -50.48 29.06 9.39
C VAL A 102 -51.60 30.11 9.38
N GLY A 103 -51.46 31.18 10.17
CA GLY A 103 -52.43 32.26 10.25
C GLY A 103 -51.78 33.59 10.65
N LYS A 104 -52.32 34.69 10.14
CA LYS A 104 -51.90 36.06 10.49
C LYS A 104 -53.09 36.89 10.93
N GLN A 105 -52.85 37.74 11.92
CA GLN A 105 -53.77 38.80 12.31
C GLN A 105 -53.60 39.97 11.35
N ILE A 106 -54.64 40.28 10.56
CA ILE A 106 -54.62 41.41 9.63
C ILE A 106 -55.65 42.44 10.11
N GLU A 107 -55.19 43.68 10.24
CA GLU A 107 -56.02 44.82 10.61
C GLU A 107 -56.58 45.44 9.33
N LYS A 108 -57.91 45.40 9.17
CA LYS A 108 -58.58 46.05 8.02
C LYS A 108 -58.63 47.57 8.23
N ALA A 109 -58.88 48.32 7.15
CA ALA A 109 -59.02 49.78 7.16
C ALA A 109 -60.07 50.30 8.18
N ASP A 110 -60.98 49.44 8.63
CA ASP A 110 -62.05 49.74 9.59
C ASP A 110 -61.66 49.43 11.06
N GLY A 111 -60.40 49.06 11.35
CA GLY A 111 -59.90 48.75 12.69
C GLY A 111 -60.29 47.37 13.24
N VAL A 112 -61.00 46.55 12.46
CA VAL A 112 -61.38 45.18 12.84
C VAL A 112 -60.21 44.23 12.55
N LYS A 113 -59.70 43.58 13.59
CA LYS A 113 -58.70 42.50 13.47
C LYS A 113 -59.40 41.22 13.01
N LYS A 114 -58.99 40.70 11.86
CA LYS A 114 -59.45 39.42 11.33
C LYS A 114 -58.26 38.47 11.24
N GLU A 115 -58.46 37.25 11.72
CA GLU A 115 -57.52 36.16 11.47
C GLU A 115 -57.72 35.67 10.03
N GLU A 116 -56.65 35.74 9.24
CA GLU A 116 -56.59 35.16 7.89
C GLU A 116 -55.68 33.94 7.95
N LEU A 117 -56.18 32.79 7.51
CA LEU A 117 -55.38 31.58 7.40
C LEU A 117 -54.68 31.53 6.04
N PHE A 118 -53.51 30.89 6.00
CA PHE A 118 -52.77 30.71 4.74
C PHE A 118 -53.59 29.97 3.68
N ILE A 119 -54.43 29.04 4.11
CA ILE A 119 -55.27 28.18 3.27
C ILE A 119 -56.52 28.88 2.71
N ASP A 120 -56.87 30.07 3.22
CA ASP A 120 -58.09 30.77 2.82
C ASP A 120 -58.01 31.28 1.36
N ASP A 121 -56.79 31.45 0.85
CA ASP A 121 -56.51 31.89 -0.52
C ASP A 121 -56.07 30.72 -1.41
N LYS A 122 -56.94 30.32 -2.34
CA LYS A 122 -56.68 29.24 -3.31
C LYS A 122 -55.51 29.54 -4.24
N GLN A 123 -55.31 30.82 -4.62
CA GLN A 123 -54.19 31.21 -5.47
C GLN A 123 -52.87 31.13 -4.71
N ARG A 124 -52.87 31.49 -3.42
CA ARG A 124 -51.72 31.36 -2.52
C ARG A 124 -51.27 29.90 -2.37
N MET A 125 -52.22 28.99 -2.10
CA MET A 125 -51.93 27.56 -1.97
C MET A 125 -51.40 26.95 -3.28
N HIS A 126 -51.96 27.34 -4.43
CA HIS A 126 -51.47 26.87 -5.73
C HIS A 126 -50.06 27.37 -6.02
N ALA A 127 -49.80 28.68 -5.85
CA ALA A 127 -48.50 29.28 -6.08
C ALA A 127 -47.42 28.71 -5.14
N TYR A 128 -47.77 28.45 -3.88
CA TYR A 128 -46.89 27.79 -2.91
C TYR A 128 -46.55 26.36 -3.33
N GLY A 129 -47.54 25.59 -3.81
CA GLY A 129 -47.32 24.23 -4.31
C GLY A 129 -46.36 24.18 -5.49
N THR A 130 -46.57 25.06 -6.49
CA THR A 130 -45.70 25.17 -7.67
C THR A 130 -44.27 25.57 -7.30
N TRP A 131 -44.11 26.59 -6.45
CA TRP A 131 -42.79 27.02 -5.99
C TRP A 131 -42.09 25.94 -5.14
N THR A 132 -42.82 25.23 -4.27
CA THR A 132 -42.24 24.16 -3.44
C THR A 132 -41.73 23.02 -4.30
N ALA A 133 -42.40 22.69 -5.42
CA ALA A 133 -41.92 21.71 -6.38
C ALA A 133 -40.60 22.15 -7.04
N GLN A 134 -40.54 23.39 -7.53
CA GLN A 134 -39.32 23.97 -8.13
C GLN A 134 -38.17 24.07 -7.12
N TRP A 135 -38.49 24.45 -5.88
CA TRP A 135 -37.51 24.53 -4.80
C TRP A 135 -36.96 23.15 -4.44
N LYS A 136 -37.81 22.12 -4.41
CA LYS A 136 -37.39 20.74 -4.13
C LYS A 136 -36.40 20.23 -5.18
N GLU A 137 -36.68 20.49 -6.46
CA GLU A 137 -35.79 20.14 -7.57
C GLU A 137 -34.43 20.86 -7.46
N TRP A 138 -34.44 22.17 -7.19
CA TRP A 138 -33.23 22.94 -6.92
C TRP A 138 -32.43 22.40 -5.73
N ALA A 139 -33.10 22.13 -4.61
CA ALA A 139 -32.47 21.65 -3.39
C ALA A 139 -31.84 20.26 -3.59
N GLU A 140 -32.52 19.37 -4.33
CA GLU A 140 -32.01 18.04 -4.67
C GLU A 140 -30.78 18.11 -5.58
N ASN A 141 -30.81 18.95 -6.61
CA ASN A 141 -29.66 19.18 -7.50
C ASN A 141 -28.45 19.74 -6.73
N LEU A 142 -28.64 20.81 -5.94
CA LEU A 142 -27.55 21.39 -5.16
C LEU A 142 -26.98 20.39 -4.13
N LYS A 143 -27.84 19.58 -3.52
CA LYS A 143 -27.43 18.53 -2.57
C LYS A 143 -26.60 17.44 -3.26
N ASN A 144 -26.98 17.03 -4.47
CA ASN A 144 -26.21 16.06 -5.25
C ASN A 144 -24.83 16.62 -5.61
N LYS A 145 -24.75 17.86 -6.12
CA LYS A 145 -23.47 18.52 -6.41
C LYS A 145 -22.58 18.67 -5.17
N LYS A 146 -23.15 19.01 -4.01
CA LYS A 146 -22.41 19.08 -2.74
C LYS A 146 -21.86 17.71 -2.31
N ARG A 147 -22.65 16.64 -2.43
CA ARG A 147 -22.19 15.27 -2.13
C ARG A 147 -21.03 14.83 -3.03
N SER A 148 -21.09 15.16 -4.31
CA SER A 148 -19.98 14.89 -5.23
C SER A 148 -18.73 15.70 -4.87
N LEU A 149 -18.89 16.95 -4.42
CA LEU A 149 -17.76 17.77 -3.95
C LEU A 149 -17.14 17.18 -2.68
N GLU A 150 -17.96 16.77 -1.71
CA GLU A 150 -17.50 16.10 -0.48
C GLU A 150 -16.70 14.84 -0.82
N LYS A 151 -17.13 14.05 -1.81
CA LYS A 151 -16.37 12.87 -2.26
C LYS A 151 -15.07 13.22 -2.96
N TYR A 152 -15.07 14.26 -3.78
CA TYR A 152 -13.84 14.76 -4.40
C TYR A 152 -12.83 15.23 -3.34
N GLU A 153 -13.27 16.01 -2.36
CA GLU A 153 -12.43 16.48 -1.25
C GLU A 153 -11.90 15.32 -0.41
N GLU A 154 -12.72 14.31 -0.13
CA GLU A 154 -12.30 13.10 0.59
C GLU A 154 -11.20 12.33 -0.14
N PHE A 155 -11.32 12.15 -1.46
CA PHE A 155 -10.29 11.47 -2.26
C PHE A 155 -9.04 12.34 -2.47
N PHE A 156 -9.18 13.66 -2.50
CA PHE A 156 -8.05 14.57 -2.52
C PHE A 156 -7.22 14.47 -1.23
N ASP A 157 -7.89 14.43 -0.08
CA ASP A 157 -7.23 14.21 1.22
C ASP A 157 -6.58 12.81 1.29
N LEU A 158 -7.22 11.81 0.68
CA LEU A 158 -6.70 10.44 0.60
C LEU A 158 -5.37 10.35 -0.17
N ILE A 159 -5.21 11.12 -1.27
CA ILE A 159 -3.93 11.21 -1.98
C ILE A 159 -2.83 11.70 -1.04
N THR A 160 -3.10 12.79 -0.31
CA THR A 160 -2.14 13.37 0.64
C THR A 160 -1.80 12.38 1.78
N GLN A 161 -2.78 11.58 2.21
CA GLN A 161 -2.57 10.55 3.23
C GLN A 161 -1.69 9.41 2.69
N LEU A 162 -1.96 8.93 1.48
CA LEU A 162 -1.18 7.86 0.85
C LEU A 162 0.25 8.29 0.53
N GLU A 163 0.50 9.56 0.18
CA GLU A 163 1.86 10.10 0.00
C GLU A 163 2.66 10.10 1.32
N LYS A 164 2.00 10.31 2.46
CA LYS A 164 2.66 10.39 3.79
C LYS A 164 2.81 9.02 4.46
N GLU A 165 1.82 8.16 4.32
CA GLU A 165 1.67 6.89 5.06
C GLU A 165 1.63 5.67 4.13
N GLY A 166 1.99 5.83 2.86
CA GLY A 166 1.94 4.79 1.82
C GLY A 166 2.84 3.58 2.10
N GLU A 167 3.77 3.66 3.05
CA GLU A 167 4.51 2.49 3.54
C GLU A 167 3.64 1.55 4.39
N SER A 168 2.77 2.11 5.22
CA SER A 168 1.91 1.35 6.14
C SER A 168 0.52 1.06 5.58
N LEU A 169 0.05 1.90 4.66
CA LEU A 169 -1.28 1.80 4.06
C LEU A 169 -1.20 1.31 2.62
N GLU A 170 -2.22 0.55 2.21
CA GLU A 170 -2.51 0.23 0.82
C GLU A 170 -3.94 0.60 0.47
N PHE A 171 -4.10 0.98 -0.79
CA PHE A 171 -5.40 1.21 -1.40
C PHE A 171 -5.68 0.06 -2.37
N ILE A 172 -6.80 -0.62 -2.18
CA ILE A 172 -7.16 -1.82 -2.91
C ILE A 172 -8.54 -1.69 -3.53
N TYR A 173 -8.71 -2.36 -4.65
CA TYR A 173 -9.99 -2.68 -5.24
C TYR A 173 -10.34 -4.14 -4.91
N GLY A 174 -11.54 -4.36 -4.40
CA GLY A 174 -12.04 -5.68 -4.01
C GLY A 174 -13.32 -6.04 -4.75
N THR A 175 -13.42 -7.30 -5.19
CA THR A 175 -14.63 -7.86 -5.80
C THR A 175 -15.01 -9.23 -5.21
N GLY A 176 -16.31 -9.55 -5.27
CA GLY A 176 -16.88 -10.78 -4.75
C GLY A 176 -16.88 -10.82 -3.22
N LEU A 177 -17.85 -10.17 -2.57
CA LEU A 177 -17.90 -10.10 -1.12
C LEU A 177 -18.32 -11.46 -0.53
N PHE A 178 -17.38 -12.16 0.09
CA PHE A 178 -17.63 -13.34 0.90
C PHE A 178 -18.17 -12.95 2.27
N THR A 179 -19.29 -13.54 2.66
CA THR A 179 -19.90 -13.34 3.97
C THR A 179 -20.20 -14.67 4.64
N TRP A 180 -19.93 -14.76 5.94
CA TRP A 180 -20.24 -15.94 6.73
C TRP A 180 -20.29 -15.62 8.23
N ASN A 181 -21.35 -16.00 8.92
CA ASN A 181 -21.34 -16.09 10.38
C ASN A 181 -20.83 -17.47 10.77
N HIS A 182 -19.53 -17.56 11.05
CA HIS A 182 -18.90 -18.83 11.38
C HIS A 182 -19.47 -19.39 12.70
N PRO A 183 -19.74 -20.70 12.80
CA PRO A 183 -20.30 -21.30 14.01
C PRO A 183 -19.38 -21.23 15.24
N ASP A 184 -18.06 -21.20 15.01
CA ASP A 184 -17.08 -20.92 16.08
C ASP A 184 -17.09 -19.41 16.46
N PRO A 185 -17.47 -19.05 17.71
CA PRO A 185 -17.51 -17.67 18.16
C PRO A 185 -16.13 -16.99 18.22
N LYS A 186 -15.02 -17.75 18.21
CA LYS A 186 -13.67 -17.17 18.12
C LYS A 186 -13.36 -16.59 16.75
N ILE A 187 -13.95 -17.17 15.71
CA ILE A 187 -13.81 -16.70 14.33
C ILE A 187 -14.82 -15.58 14.07
N GLY A 188 -16.06 -15.78 14.52
CA GLY A 188 -17.12 -14.78 14.42
C GLY A 188 -17.58 -14.54 12.98
N THR A 189 -17.93 -13.30 12.68
CA THR A 189 -18.43 -12.88 11.36
C THR A 189 -17.28 -12.59 10.42
N ILE A 190 -17.39 -13.11 9.20
CA ILE A 190 -16.48 -12.86 8.09
C ILE A 190 -17.23 -12.05 7.03
N ARG A 191 -16.65 -10.94 6.59
CA ARG A 191 -17.10 -10.07 5.50
C ARG A 191 -15.87 -9.51 4.79
N LEU A 192 -15.40 -10.17 3.74
CA LEU A 192 -14.19 -9.75 3.00
C LEU A 192 -14.38 -9.95 1.50
N PRO A 193 -13.74 -9.15 0.64
CA PRO A 193 -13.69 -9.44 -0.79
C PRO A 193 -12.88 -10.72 -1.02
N LEU A 194 -13.31 -11.57 -1.95
CA LEU A 194 -12.55 -12.78 -2.34
C LEU A 194 -11.36 -12.45 -3.20
N LEU A 195 -11.52 -11.48 -4.10
CA LEU A 195 -10.51 -11.07 -5.06
C LEU A 195 -10.16 -9.61 -4.79
N THR A 196 -8.87 -9.32 -4.81
CA THR A 196 -8.32 -8.00 -4.52
C THR A 196 -7.26 -7.66 -5.56
N SER A 197 -7.15 -6.39 -5.94
CA SER A 197 -6.04 -5.87 -6.73
C SER A 197 -5.63 -4.51 -6.18
N LYS A 198 -4.35 -4.17 -6.35
CA LYS A 198 -3.82 -2.91 -5.86
C LYS A 198 -4.19 -1.79 -6.80
N VAL A 199 -4.60 -0.66 -6.23
CA VAL A 199 -4.94 0.54 -6.98
C VAL A 199 -4.13 1.74 -6.52
N GLU A 200 -3.96 2.70 -7.43
CA GLU A 200 -3.35 4.00 -7.19
C GLU A 200 -4.33 5.12 -7.49
N LEU A 201 -4.09 6.26 -6.84
CA LEU A 201 -4.80 7.50 -7.10
C LEU A 201 -3.93 8.45 -7.89
N ASP A 202 -4.51 9.09 -8.90
CA ASP A 202 -3.83 10.06 -9.75
C ASP A 202 -4.70 11.31 -9.90
N LEU A 203 -4.11 12.49 -9.68
CA LEU A 203 -4.79 13.78 -9.74
C LEU A 203 -4.37 14.57 -10.98
N ASP A 204 -5.31 14.76 -11.91
CA ASP A 204 -5.19 15.74 -12.98
C ASP A 204 -5.70 17.10 -12.45
N ALA A 205 -4.77 17.91 -11.93
CA ALA A 205 -5.08 19.22 -11.37
C ALA A 205 -5.59 20.23 -12.44
N ALA A 206 -5.24 20.05 -13.71
CA ALA A 206 -5.66 20.94 -14.79
C ALA A 206 -7.14 20.72 -15.13
N LYS A 207 -7.59 19.46 -15.12
CA LYS A 207 -8.98 19.09 -15.37
C LYS A 207 -9.83 19.00 -14.10
N GLY A 208 -9.20 18.93 -12.92
CA GLY A 208 -9.88 18.71 -11.66
C GLY A 208 -10.46 17.29 -11.57
N ILE A 209 -9.73 16.29 -12.05
CA ILE A 209 -10.17 14.88 -12.06
C ILE A 209 -9.25 14.08 -11.16
N ILE A 210 -9.82 13.29 -10.25
CA ILE A 210 -9.10 12.24 -9.52
C ILE A 210 -9.46 10.91 -10.15
N SER A 211 -8.47 10.11 -10.50
CA SER A 211 -8.65 8.79 -11.11
C SER A 211 -8.09 7.68 -10.23
N VAL A 212 -8.79 6.56 -10.18
CA VAL A 212 -8.34 5.31 -9.55
C VAL A 212 -7.90 4.35 -10.65
N LYS A 213 -6.66 3.90 -10.60
CA LYS A 213 -6.04 3.04 -11.64
C LYS A 213 -5.51 1.75 -11.02
N LEU A 214 -5.59 0.64 -11.76
CA LEU A 214 -4.92 -0.60 -11.38
C LEU A 214 -3.40 -0.44 -11.53
N VAL A 215 -2.64 -1.01 -10.60
CA VAL A 215 -1.16 -0.94 -10.62
C VAL A 215 -0.55 -2.00 -11.53
N ASP A 216 -1.00 -3.25 -11.38
CA ASP A 216 -0.38 -4.40 -12.04
C ASP A 216 -1.39 -5.39 -12.66
N GLN A 217 -2.68 -5.02 -12.74
CA GLN A 217 -3.82 -5.86 -13.15
C GLN A 217 -3.89 -7.24 -12.46
N ALA A 218 -3.00 -7.52 -11.51
CA ALA A 218 -2.85 -8.82 -10.90
C ALA A 218 -4.02 -9.06 -9.95
N VAL A 219 -4.67 -10.22 -10.11
CA VAL A 219 -5.74 -10.66 -9.23
C VAL A 219 -5.11 -11.42 -8.07
N ALA A 220 -5.30 -10.91 -6.86
CA ALA A 220 -4.87 -11.57 -5.64
C ALA A 220 -6.09 -12.11 -4.87
N VAL A 221 -6.07 -13.39 -4.53
CA VAL A 221 -7.09 -14.00 -3.68
C VAL A 221 -6.90 -13.58 -2.22
N GLU A 222 -7.97 -13.20 -1.54
CA GLU A 222 -7.93 -12.82 -0.14
C GLU A 222 -7.87 -14.06 0.77
N ARG A 223 -6.66 -14.38 1.21
CA ARG A 223 -6.39 -15.55 2.06
C ARG A 223 -6.78 -15.32 3.52
N GLU A 224 -7.01 -14.07 3.95
CA GLU A 224 -7.42 -13.78 5.32
C GLU A 224 -8.77 -14.40 5.69
N ILE A 225 -9.61 -14.67 4.70
CA ILE A 225 -10.87 -15.40 4.87
C ILE A 225 -10.66 -16.76 5.54
N PHE A 226 -9.52 -17.41 5.33
CA PHE A 226 -9.21 -18.76 5.85
C PHE A 226 -8.29 -18.76 7.07
N SER A 227 -7.97 -17.57 7.60
CA SER A 227 -7.07 -17.44 8.73
C SER A 227 -7.73 -17.83 10.06
N GLY A 228 -6.95 -18.36 11.01
CA GLY A 228 -7.44 -18.76 12.34
C GLY A 228 -7.96 -20.18 12.45
N GLY A 229 -7.52 -21.09 11.57
CA GLY A 229 -7.84 -22.51 11.65
C GLY A 229 -9.12 -22.94 10.94
N ILE A 230 -9.65 -22.10 10.04
CA ILE A 230 -10.77 -22.48 9.17
C ILE A 230 -10.26 -23.54 8.18
N SER A 231 -10.84 -24.74 8.25
CA SER A 231 -10.55 -25.79 7.28
C SER A 231 -11.13 -25.39 5.92
N ILE A 232 -10.35 -25.61 4.85
CA ILE A 232 -10.78 -25.39 3.47
C ILE A 232 -11.10 -26.76 2.86
N PRO A 233 -12.39 -27.12 2.68
CA PRO A 233 -12.77 -28.34 1.99
C PRO A 233 -12.29 -28.31 0.53
N ASN A 234 -11.95 -29.48 -0.02
CA ASN A 234 -11.52 -29.60 -1.43
C ASN A 234 -10.38 -28.65 -1.83
N ILE A 235 -9.41 -28.44 -0.93
CA ILE A 235 -8.31 -27.47 -1.09
C ILE A 235 -7.56 -27.58 -2.43
N GLN A 236 -7.37 -28.80 -2.97
CA GLN A 236 -6.71 -28.99 -4.27
C GLN A 236 -7.48 -28.31 -5.40
N THR A 237 -8.79 -28.55 -5.48
CA THR A 237 -9.67 -27.93 -6.49
C THR A 237 -9.73 -26.41 -6.31
N ILE A 238 -9.74 -25.93 -5.07
CA ILE A 238 -9.74 -24.49 -4.77
C ILE A 238 -8.42 -23.84 -5.20
N ASN A 239 -7.29 -24.50 -4.96
CA ASN A 239 -5.98 -24.03 -5.41
C ASN A 239 -5.90 -23.96 -6.94
N ASP A 240 -6.49 -24.92 -7.66
CA ASP A 240 -6.57 -24.88 -9.12
C ASP A 240 -7.43 -23.68 -9.59
N LEU A 241 -8.59 -23.45 -8.96
CA LEU A 241 -9.41 -22.26 -9.24
C LEU A 241 -8.65 -20.95 -8.98
N TRP A 242 -7.83 -20.89 -7.93
CA TRP A 242 -7.00 -19.72 -7.63
C TRP A 242 -5.91 -19.48 -8.67
N ARG A 243 -5.32 -20.54 -9.23
CA ARG A 243 -4.35 -20.41 -10.33
C ARG A 243 -5.03 -19.93 -11.61
N ASP A 244 -6.21 -20.44 -11.91
CA ASP A 244 -6.98 -20.03 -13.09
C ASP A 244 -7.36 -18.54 -13.03
N VAL A 245 -7.83 -18.04 -11.88
CA VAL A 245 -8.27 -16.65 -11.73
C VAL A 245 -7.12 -15.63 -11.83
N GLN A 246 -5.90 -16.04 -11.48
CA GLN A 246 -4.70 -15.19 -11.60
C GLN A 246 -4.35 -14.84 -13.06
N THR A 247 -4.89 -15.57 -14.04
CA THR A 247 -4.66 -15.32 -15.47
C THR A 247 -5.69 -14.35 -16.09
N ARG A 248 -6.70 -13.94 -15.33
CA ARG A 248 -7.78 -13.05 -15.78
C ARG A 248 -7.58 -11.62 -15.24
N GLU A 249 -8.28 -10.65 -15.81
CA GLU A 249 -8.26 -9.27 -15.29
C GLU A 249 -9.30 -9.10 -14.18
N ILE A 250 -9.00 -8.37 -13.11
CA ILE A 250 -9.94 -8.21 -11.98
C ILE A 250 -11.25 -7.48 -12.35
N THR A 251 -11.27 -6.83 -13.52
CA THR A 251 -12.42 -6.14 -14.11
C THR A 251 -13.32 -7.05 -14.93
N ASP A 252 -12.88 -8.27 -15.26
CA ASP A 252 -13.70 -9.26 -15.97
C ASP A 252 -14.90 -9.72 -15.12
N ASP A 253 -15.90 -10.32 -15.78
CA ASP A 253 -16.98 -11.01 -15.08
C ASP A 253 -16.45 -12.27 -14.37
N MET A 254 -16.45 -12.23 -13.03
CA MET A 254 -15.96 -13.29 -12.15
C MET A 254 -17.07 -14.17 -11.56
N ASN A 255 -18.31 -14.06 -12.07
CA ASN A 255 -19.46 -14.79 -11.53
C ASN A 255 -19.30 -16.31 -11.64
N ASP A 256 -18.65 -16.82 -12.69
CA ASP A 256 -18.35 -18.24 -12.86
C ASP A 256 -17.37 -18.73 -11.78
N PHE A 257 -16.32 -17.95 -11.52
CA PHE A 257 -15.35 -18.22 -10.46
C PHE A 257 -16.02 -18.22 -9.09
N PHE A 258 -16.81 -17.18 -8.75
CA PHE A 258 -17.50 -17.10 -7.46
C PHE A 258 -18.46 -18.27 -7.24
N THR A 259 -19.19 -18.65 -8.28
CA THR A 259 -20.12 -19.79 -8.25
C THR A 259 -19.36 -21.11 -8.00
N ARG A 260 -18.29 -21.37 -8.74
CA ARG A 260 -17.48 -22.60 -8.57
C ARG A 260 -16.79 -22.64 -7.22
N PHE A 261 -16.23 -21.52 -6.78
CA PHE A 261 -15.56 -21.40 -5.49
C PHE A 261 -16.52 -21.74 -4.35
N ILE A 262 -17.69 -21.09 -4.28
CA ILE A 262 -18.60 -21.25 -3.13
C ILE A 262 -19.25 -22.64 -3.07
N GLN A 263 -19.52 -23.26 -4.23
CA GLN A 263 -20.03 -24.63 -4.33
C GLN A 263 -18.98 -25.69 -3.98
N THR A 264 -17.71 -25.38 -4.20
CA THR A 264 -16.59 -26.26 -3.81
C THR A 264 -16.26 -26.12 -2.33
N PHE A 265 -16.46 -24.91 -1.78
CA PHE A 265 -16.16 -24.57 -0.39
C PHE A 265 -17.21 -25.10 0.60
N ASP A 266 -18.50 -24.96 0.31
CA ASP A 266 -19.59 -25.42 1.20
C ASP A 266 -20.79 -25.97 0.40
N ALA A 267 -21.36 -27.08 0.86
CA ALA A 267 -22.49 -27.73 0.18
C ALA A 267 -23.77 -26.88 0.13
N ASN A 268 -23.93 -25.94 1.07
CA ASN A 268 -25.03 -24.98 1.12
C ASN A 268 -24.60 -23.57 0.69
N GLY A 269 -23.36 -23.45 0.20
CA GLY A 269 -22.78 -22.20 -0.26
C GLY A 269 -23.57 -21.60 -1.42
N ARG A 270 -23.80 -20.29 -1.40
CA ARG A 270 -24.58 -19.59 -2.45
C ARG A 270 -23.82 -18.42 -3.03
N PHE A 271 -23.80 -18.35 -4.35
CA PHE A 271 -23.47 -17.14 -5.06
C PHE A 271 -24.76 -16.34 -5.32
N ILE A 272 -24.75 -15.05 -5.01
CA ILE A 272 -25.89 -14.15 -5.11
C ILE A 272 -25.47 -12.94 -5.95
N ASP A 273 -26.05 -12.85 -7.14
CA ASP A 273 -25.85 -11.72 -8.04
C ASP A 273 -26.92 -10.64 -7.79
N GLY A 274 -26.51 -9.37 -7.88
CA GLY A 274 -27.39 -8.19 -7.79
C GLY A 274 -27.48 -7.47 -6.43
N GLN A 275 -28.31 -6.43 -6.40
CA GLN A 275 -28.48 -5.48 -5.28
C GLN A 275 -29.33 -6.04 -4.12
N THR A 276 -28.96 -7.20 -3.60
CA THR A 276 -29.55 -7.75 -2.37
C THR A 276 -28.82 -7.21 -1.14
N VAL A 277 -29.50 -7.27 0.02
CA VAL A 277 -28.87 -6.90 1.30
C VAL A 277 -27.76 -7.89 1.59
N LYS A 278 -26.52 -7.40 1.64
CA LYS A 278 -25.31 -8.20 1.84
C LYS A 278 -25.14 -8.53 3.32
N THR A 279 -25.95 -9.47 3.83
CA THR A 279 -25.91 -9.90 5.23
C THR A 279 -25.21 -11.25 5.41
N PRO A 280 -24.31 -11.37 6.39
CA PRO A 280 -23.75 -12.65 6.81
C PRO A 280 -24.85 -13.60 7.30
N GLY A 281 -24.84 -14.83 6.79
CA GLY A 281 -25.74 -15.91 7.17
C GLY A 281 -25.01 -17.08 7.83
N GLU A 282 -25.77 -18.09 8.25
CA GLU A 282 -25.24 -19.35 8.82
C GLU A 282 -24.34 -20.11 7.82
N HIS A 283 -24.72 -20.10 6.55
CA HIS A 283 -23.93 -20.67 5.45
C HIS A 283 -23.14 -19.58 4.72
N PRO A 284 -21.94 -19.90 4.22
CA PRO A 284 -21.13 -18.93 3.49
C PRO A 284 -21.81 -18.53 2.17
N SER A 285 -21.74 -17.25 1.84
CA SER A 285 -22.32 -16.71 0.60
C SER A 285 -21.37 -15.70 -0.03
N VAL A 286 -21.38 -15.63 -1.35
CA VAL A 286 -20.59 -14.66 -2.13
C VAL A 286 -21.55 -13.75 -2.88
N TYR A 287 -21.39 -12.44 -2.71
CA TYR A 287 -22.18 -11.43 -3.41
C TYR A 287 -21.35 -10.74 -4.49
N THR A 288 -21.95 -10.48 -5.64
CA THR A 288 -21.39 -9.50 -6.59
C THR A 288 -21.35 -8.15 -5.90
N HIS A 289 -20.14 -7.68 -5.61
CA HIS A 289 -19.93 -6.43 -4.91
C HIS A 289 -18.56 -5.87 -5.25
N HIS A 290 -18.53 -4.59 -5.61
CA HIS A 290 -17.33 -3.89 -5.98
C HIS A 290 -17.06 -2.78 -4.97
N MET A 291 -15.86 -2.77 -4.40
CA MET A 291 -15.49 -1.78 -3.40
C MET A 291 -14.04 -1.35 -3.51
N LEU A 292 -13.77 -0.14 -3.03
CA LEU A 292 -12.44 0.37 -2.76
C LEU A 292 -12.23 0.37 -1.24
N SER A 293 -11.03 0.01 -0.80
CA SER A 293 -10.69 -0.01 0.63
C SER A 293 -9.29 0.51 0.87
N LEU A 294 -9.15 1.29 1.94
CA LEU A 294 -7.86 1.70 2.50
C LEU A 294 -7.59 0.84 3.73
N ARG A 295 -6.46 0.11 3.77
CA ARG A 295 -6.12 -0.80 4.87
C ARG A 295 -4.61 -0.84 5.15
N THR A 296 -4.22 -1.44 6.27
CA THR A 296 -2.81 -1.59 6.66
C THR A 296 -2.13 -2.80 6.00
N LYS A 297 -0.90 -2.66 5.52
CA LYS A 297 -0.12 -3.70 4.79
C LYS A 297 0.43 -4.86 5.66
N ASN A 298 0.49 -4.69 6.98
CA ASN A 298 1.54 -5.30 7.80
C ASN A 298 1.43 -6.82 8.09
N ALA A 299 0.27 -7.47 7.95
CA ALA A 299 0.13 -8.89 8.30
C ALA A 299 0.19 -9.84 7.10
N ARG A 300 -0.27 -9.39 5.93
CA ARG A 300 -0.47 -10.24 4.74
C ARG A 300 0.84 -10.57 4.02
N VAL A 301 1.67 -9.57 3.75
CA VAL A 301 2.94 -9.75 3.00
C VAL A 301 3.85 -10.75 3.69
N VAL A 302 4.10 -10.58 4.99
CA VAL A 302 4.97 -11.49 5.74
C VAL A 302 4.38 -12.90 5.82
N ARG A 303 3.05 -13.03 5.89
CA ARG A 303 2.38 -14.34 5.89
C ARG A 303 2.54 -15.06 4.55
N ASP A 304 2.33 -14.34 3.45
CA ASP A 304 2.46 -14.89 2.10
C ASP A 304 3.93 -15.29 1.83
N ASP A 305 4.89 -14.43 2.17
CA ASP A 305 6.33 -14.71 2.05
C ASP A 305 6.74 -15.96 2.85
N LEU A 306 6.32 -16.05 4.13
CA LEU A 306 6.61 -17.20 4.98
C LEU A 306 5.99 -18.48 4.42
N THR A 307 4.78 -18.41 3.87
CA THR A 307 4.11 -19.57 3.25
C THR A 307 4.86 -20.04 2.02
N GLN A 308 5.28 -19.11 1.15
CA GLN A 308 6.08 -19.42 -0.03
C GLN A 308 7.45 -20.02 0.34
N ILE A 309 8.09 -19.52 1.40
CA ILE A 309 9.35 -20.08 1.90
C ILE A 309 9.14 -21.52 2.40
N ILE A 310 8.07 -21.78 3.16
CA ILE A 310 7.75 -23.14 3.65
C ILE A 310 7.49 -24.11 2.50
N GLU A 311 6.71 -23.69 1.50
CA GLU A 311 6.44 -24.50 0.29
C GLU A 311 7.70 -24.74 -0.52
N GLY A 312 8.51 -23.70 -0.76
CA GLY A 312 9.77 -23.79 -1.51
C GLY A 312 10.79 -24.71 -0.85
N ILE A 313 10.92 -24.66 0.49
CA ILE A 313 11.76 -25.60 1.26
C ILE A 313 11.19 -27.03 1.16
N GLY A 314 9.86 -27.19 1.20
CA GLY A 314 9.22 -28.51 1.12
C GLY A 314 9.32 -29.18 -0.25
N ASN A 315 9.45 -28.40 -1.32
CA ASN A 315 9.58 -28.87 -2.69
C ASN A 315 11.03 -28.94 -3.20
N ASP A 316 12.04 -28.71 -2.35
CA ASP A 316 13.46 -28.56 -2.73
C ASP A 316 13.70 -27.46 -3.79
N GLU A 317 12.81 -26.47 -3.89
CA GLU A 317 12.95 -25.32 -4.81
C GLU A 317 13.80 -24.20 -4.21
N LEU A 318 14.04 -24.24 -2.88
CA LEU A 318 14.65 -23.15 -2.14
C LEU A 318 15.73 -23.68 -1.18
N GLU A 319 17.00 -23.36 -1.48
CA GLU A 319 18.14 -23.72 -0.64
C GLU A 319 18.25 -22.83 0.60
N LEU A 320 18.59 -23.43 1.74
CA LEU A 320 18.78 -22.69 2.98
C LEU A 320 20.09 -21.88 2.94
N SER A 321 20.00 -20.59 3.27
CA SER A 321 21.20 -19.79 3.50
C SER A 321 21.95 -20.28 4.74
N ASP A 322 23.28 -20.26 4.68
CA ASP A 322 24.19 -20.47 5.82
C ASP A 322 23.78 -19.71 7.09
N THR A 323 23.21 -18.52 6.92
CA THR A 323 22.73 -17.70 8.06
C THR A 323 21.54 -18.37 8.74
N VAL A 324 20.56 -18.85 7.97
CA VAL A 324 19.40 -19.56 8.49
C VAL A 324 19.83 -20.88 9.13
N ALA A 325 20.74 -21.61 8.47
CA ALA A 325 21.34 -22.84 9.01
C ALA A 325 22.01 -22.60 10.37
N SER A 326 22.73 -21.50 10.53
CA SER A 326 23.36 -21.14 11.83
C SER A 326 22.34 -20.84 12.92
N ILE A 327 21.21 -20.19 12.59
CA ILE A 327 20.14 -19.84 13.54
C ILE A 327 19.44 -21.11 14.04
N ILE A 328 19.23 -22.10 13.19
CA ILE A 328 18.64 -23.40 13.55
C ILE A 328 19.65 -24.35 14.23
N GLY A 329 20.87 -23.86 14.51
CA GLY A 329 21.90 -24.56 15.28
C GLY A 329 22.76 -25.52 14.47
N GLU A 330 22.79 -25.41 13.14
CA GLU A 330 23.72 -26.15 12.31
C GLU A 330 25.08 -25.46 12.28
N ARG A 331 26.12 -26.23 12.60
CA ARG A 331 27.49 -25.77 12.39
C ARG A 331 27.74 -25.70 10.89
N VAL A 332 27.69 -24.48 10.35
CA VAL A 332 28.34 -24.19 9.09
C VAL A 332 29.84 -24.26 9.37
N GLU A 333 30.44 -25.42 9.11
CA GLU A 333 31.89 -25.51 8.98
C GLU A 333 32.23 -24.65 7.76
N LYS A 334 32.70 -23.42 7.99
CA LYS A 334 33.41 -22.70 6.94
C LYS A 334 34.46 -23.67 6.43
N ALA A 335 34.48 -23.93 5.12
CA ALA A 335 35.64 -24.49 4.47
C ALA A 335 36.80 -23.53 4.79
N SER A 336 37.50 -23.80 5.88
CA SER A 336 38.82 -23.28 6.09
C SER A 336 39.64 -23.93 5.01
N GLU A 337 39.81 -23.22 3.89
CA GLU A 337 41.02 -23.39 3.11
C GLU A 337 42.17 -23.34 4.11
N GLU A 338 42.83 -24.49 4.24
CA GLU A 338 44.03 -24.68 5.02
C GLU A 338 45.06 -23.66 4.56
N ASN A 339 45.19 -22.57 5.31
CA ASN A 339 46.47 -21.90 5.44
C ASN A 339 46.84 -21.95 6.91
N SER A 340 47.67 -22.93 7.22
CA SER A 340 48.53 -22.98 8.39
C SER A 340 49.45 -21.76 8.39
N ALA A 341 48.91 -20.60 8.78
CA ALA A 341 49.71 -19.47 9.17
C ALA A 341 50.29 -19.76 10.56
N THR A 342 51.48 -20.36 10.53
CA THR A 342 52.43 -20.33 11.63
C THR A 342 52.61 -18.88 12.10
N GLU A 343 52.62 -18.68 13.42
CA GLU A 343 52.77 -17.38 14.10
C GLU A 343 54.18 -16.75 13.95
N THR A 344 54.75 -16.76 12.74
CA THR A 344 56.07 -16.22 12.44
C THR A 344 56.13 -15.48 11.10
N ASP A 345 55.18 -14.58 10.84
CA ASP A 345 55.45 -13.50 9.89
C ASP A 345 54.64 -12.22 10.20
N ALA A 346 55.09 -11.47 11.20
CA ALA A 346 54.64 -10.11 11.48
C ALA A 346 55.36 -9.07 10.59
N GLY A 347 55.62 -9.42 9.32
CA GLY A 347 56.33 -8.58 8.36
C GLY A 347 55.74 -8.68 6.97
N ASN A 348 55.07 -7.60 6.52
CA ASN A 348 54.80 -7.28 5.11
C ASN A 348 53.68 -8.01 4.32
N ASN A 349 52.45 -8.07 4.85
CA ASN A 349 51.25 -8.11 3.99
C ASN A 349 50.47 -6.78 4.08
N PHE A 350 50.97 -5.74 3.40
CA PHE A 350 50.30 -4.44 3.29
C PHE A 350 49.26 -4.36 2.14
N GLU A 351 48.98 -5.48 1.44
CA GLU A 351 48.04 -5.52 0.31
C GLU A 351 46.62 -5.98 0.68
N ASP A 352 46.44 -6.72 1.78
CA ASP A 352 45.13 -7.29 2.17
C ASP A 352 44.27 -6.41 3.12
N ASP A 353 44.75 -5.26 3.59
CA ASP A 353 44.02 -4.42 4.59
C ASP A 353 43.56 -3.06 4.00
N ILE A 354 43.44 -2.95 2.67
CA ILE A 354 42.97 -1.71 2.01
C ILE A 354 41.44 -1.60 2.12
N LEU A 355 40.98 -0.83 3.11
CA LEU A 355 39.56 -0.46 3.24
C LEU A 355 39.17 0.63 2.23
N TYR A 356 38.15 0.39 1.40
CA TYR A 356 37.66 1.37 0.41
C TYR A 356 36.50 2.21 0.99
N PHE A 357 36.84 3.12 1.90
CA PHE A 357 35.88 3.96 2.60
C PHE A 357 35.86 5.39 2.02
N PRO A 358 34.75 5.83 1.38
CA PRO A 358 34.61 7.19 0.88
C PRO A 358 34.43 8.25 1.99
N LEU A 359 33.99 7.84 3.18
CA LEU A 359 33.68 8.75 4.29
C LEU A 359 34.62 8.48 5.48
N GLU A 360 34.85 9.50 6.30
CA GLU A 360 35.65 9.39 7.51
C GLU A 360 35.15 8.27 8.43
N SER A 361 36.08 7.49 8.98
CA SER A 361 35.78 6.39 9.91
C SER A 361 36.81 6.29 11.03
N ASN A 362 36.31 6.05 12.24
CA ASN A 362 37.15 5.73 13.39
C ASN A 362 37.56 4.25 13.39
N GLU A 363 38.52 3.89 14.27
CA GLU A 363 39.03 2.52 14.36
C GLU A 363 37.97 1.49 14.77
N GLN A 364 36.97 1.89 15.57
CA GLN A 364 35.86 1.00 15.94
C GLN A 364 34.98 0.67 14.73
N GLN A 365 34.73 1.63 13.84
CA GLN A 365 33.98 1.44 12.61
C GLN A 365 34.76 0.56 11.63
N LYS A 366 36.08 0.74 11.51
CA LYS A 366 36.94 -0.11 10.68
C LYS A 366 36.97 -1.57 11.17
N ALA A 367 37.00 -1.78 12.49
CA ALA A 367 37.00 -3.12 13.09
C ALA A 367 35.74 -3.95 12.75
N ILE A 368 34.65 -3.32 12.31
CA ILE A 368 33.42 -4.01 11.89
C ILE A 368 33.71 -4.93 10.69
N ILE A 369 34.54 -4.52 9.73
CA ILE A 369 34.89 -5.36 8.57
C ILE A 369 35.61 -6.63 9.00
N LYS A 370 36.60 -6.48 9.90
CA LYS A 370 37.34 -7.63 10.44
C LYS A 370 36.41 -8.60 11.16
N ARG A 371 35.34 -8.12 11.79
CA ARG A 371 34.32 -8.99 12.40
C ARG A 371 33.42 -9.65 11.34
N ILE A 372 33.01 -8.94 10.30
CA ILE A 372 32.16 -9.49 9.22
C ILE A 372 32.91 -10.58 8.43
N SER A 373 34.22 -10.46 8.22
CA SER A 373 34.97 -11.51 7.53
C SER A 373 35.03 -12.82 8.33
N HIS A 374 35.01 -12.74 9.66
CA HIS A 374 35.11 -13.90 10.54
C HIS A 374 33.74 -14.45 10.96
N HIS A 375 32.70 -13.62 11.04
CA HIS A 375 31.36 -14.00 11.54
C HIS A 375 30.28 -13.87 10.47
N GLN A 376 29.29 -14.76 10.48
CA GLN A 376 28.14 -14.70 9.57
C GLN A 376 27.21 -13.51 9.84
N GLY A 377 27.21 -12.97 11.06
CA GLY A 377 26.42 -11.80 11.43
C GLY A 377 27.13 -10.96 12.47
N VAL A 378 27.01 -9.62 12.35
CA VAL A 378 27.58 -8.66 13.29
C VAL A 378 26.51 -7.66 13.68
N THR A 379 26.24 -7.55 14.99
CA THR A 379 25.36 -6.50 15.52
C THR A 379 26.18 -5.28 15.85
N VAL A 380 25.78 -4.12 15.32
CA VAL A 380 26.44 -2.82 15.58
C VAL A 380 25.46 -1.92 16.32
N GLN A 381 25.80 -1.60 17.57
CA GLN A 381 25.00 -0.71 18.41
C GLN A 381 25.73 0.63 18.63
N GLY A 382 24.98 1.72 18.63
CA GLY A 382 25.52 3.03 19.02
C GLY A 382 24.40 4.02 19.39
N PRO A 383 24.70 5.11 20.11
CA PRO A 383 23.77 6.22 20.35
C PRO A 383 23.25 6.88 19.05
N PRO A 384 22.10 7.58 19.07
CA PRO A 384 21.66 8.39 17.92
C PRO A 384 22.74 9.42 17.54
N GLY A 385 22.96 9.62 16.23
CA GLY A 385 23.96 10.57 15.71
C GLY A 385 25.40 10.04 15.60
N THR A 386 25.74 8.84 16.07
CA THR A 386 27.12 8.30 16.04
C THR A 386 27.56 7.74 14.68
N GLY A 387 27.07 8.30 13.58
CA GLY A 387 27.56 7.95 12.24
C GLY A 387 27.21 6.55 11.74
N LYS A 388 26.19 5.85 12.29
CA LYS A 388 25.77 4.52 11.80
C LYS A 388 25.51 4.49 10.28
N THR A 389 24.79 5.47 9.75
CA THR A 389 24.55 5.59 8.30
C THR A 389 25.84 5.84 7.51
N HIS A 390 26.83 6.55 8.08
CA HIS A 390 28.16 6.70 7.46
C HIS A 390 28.89 5.34 7.42
N THR A 391 28.84 4.59 8.52
CA THR A 391 29.41 3.23 8.57
C THR A 391 28.79 2.35 7.50
N ILE A 392 27.47 2.37 7.32
CA ILE A 392 26.78 1.55 6.30
C ILE A 392 27.26 1.97 4.90
N ALA A 393 27.32 3.26 4.57
CA ALA A 393 27.78 3.72 3.25
C ALA A 393 29.23 3.29 2.95
N ASN A 394 30.09 3.28 3.97
CA ASN A 394 31.46 2.79 3.87
C ASN A 394 31.53 1.28 3.65
N LEU A 395 30.73 0.50 4.39
CA LEU A 395 30.63 -0.95 4.19
C LEU A 395 30.11 -1.29 2.78
N VAL A 396 29.10 -0.57 2.30
CA VAL A 396 28.54 -0.74 0.96
C VAL A 396 29.62 -0.51 -0.10
N SER A 397 30.35 0.61 0.01
CA SER A 397 31.41 0.96 -0.95
C SER A 397 32.53 -0.09 -0.96
N HIS A 398 32.93 -0.58 0.22
CA HIS A 398 33.94 -1.60 0.35
C HIS A 398 33.50 -2.96 -0.23
N PHE A 399 32.32 -3.46 0.13
CA PHE A 399 31.85 -4.74 -0.39
C PHE A 399 31.53 -4.69 -1.88
N LEU A 400 31.05 -3.56 -2.42
CA LEU A 400 30.89 -3.37 -3.86
C LEU A 400 32.24 -3.41 -4.58
N SER A 401 33.30 -2.83 -4.00
CA SER A 401 34.66 -2.89 -4.57
C SER A 401 35.25 -4.31 -4.59
N GLU A 402 34.74 -5.21 -3.74
CA GLU A 402 35.06 -6.64 -3.74
C GLU A 402 34.17 -7.46 -4.71
N GLY A 403 33.27 -6.80 -5.44
CA GLY A 403 32.33 -7.46 -6.36
C GLY A 403 31.15 -8.14 -5.67
N LYS A 404 30.88 -7.85 -4.39
CA LYS A 404 29.76 -8.44 -3.65
C LYS A 404 28.45 -7.75 -3.97
N LYS A 405 27.36 -8.55 -3.95
CA LYS A 405 25.98 -8.06 -4.01
C LYS A 405 25.49 -7.73 -2.60
N ILE A 406 24.76 -6.63 -2.44
CA ILE A 406 24.38 -6.10 -1.13
C ILE A 406 22.89 -5.77 -1.13
N LEU A 407 22.15 -6.35 -0.19
CA LEU A 407 20.77 -5.97 0.11
C LEU A 407 20.76 -5.11 1.38
N ILE A 408 20.08 -3.96 1.32
CA ILE A 408 19.94 -3.06 2.46
C ILE A 408 18.46 -2.92 2.77
N THR A 409 18.07 -3.26 3.98
CA THR A 409 16.68 -3.18 4.45
C THR A 409 16.56 -2.22 5.64
N SER A 410 15.41 -1.58 5.78
CA SER A 410 15.06 -0.75 6.93
C SER A 410 13.56 -0.84 7.19
N GLN A 411 13.14 -0.55 8.42
CA GLN A 411 11.70 -0.52 8.76
C GLN A 411 10.97 0.64 8.08
N LYS A 412 11.67 1.73 7.76
CA LYS A 412 11.11 2.92 7.10
C LYS A 412 11.92 3.27 5.87
N GLU A 413 11.30 3.95 4.90
CA GLU A 413 11.97 4.36 3.67
C GLU A 413 12.94 5.54 3.89
N SER A 414 12.60 6.45 4.80
CA SER A 414 13.41 7.65 5.08
C SER A 414 14.90 7.36 5.37
N PRO A 415 15.28 6.38 6.22
CA PRO A 415 16.68 5.99 6.39
C PRO A 415 17.38 5.53 5.10
N LEU A 416 16.68 4.84 4.20
CA LEU A 416 17.22 4.36 2.94
C LEU A 416 17.49 5.52 1.97
N LYS A 417 16.58 6.48 1.89
CA LYS A 417 16.78 7.74 1.13
C LYS A 417 18.00 8.51 1.64
N VAL A 418 18.15 8.65 2.96
CA VAL A 418 19.33 9.30 3.56
C VAL A 418 20.62 8.54 3.27
N LEU A 419 20.58 7.21 3.28
CA LEU A 419 21.72 6.37 2.94
C LEU A 419 22.12 6.51 1.47
N LYS A 420 21.16 6.47 0.53
CA LYS A 420 21.39 6.66 -0.92
C LYS A 420 22.15 7.96 -1.19
N ASN A 421 21.79 9.04 -0.49
CA ASN A 421 22.47 10.33 -0.58
C ASN A 421 23.91 10.35 -0.03
N LYS A 422 24.26 9.40 0.84
CA LYS A 422 25.63 9.25 1.38
C LYS A 422 26.52 8.35 0.55
N ILE A 423 25.95 7.54 -0.33
CA ILE A 423 26.69 6.73 -1.29
C ILE A 423 27.26 7.67 -2.37
N PRO A 424 28.55 7.56 -2.75
CA PRO A 424 29.17 8.36 -3.82
C PRO A 424 28.38 8.30 -5.13
N GLN A 425 28.34 9.40 -5.89
CA GLN A 425 27.53 9.49 -7.12
C GLN A 425 27.88 8.39 -8.12
N GLU A 426 29.16 8.03 -8.22
CA GLU A 426 29.72 7.07 -9.17
C GLU A 426 29.11 5.67 -9.03
N ILE A 427 28.79 5.28 -7.79
CA ILE A 427 28.20 3.97 -7.45
C ILE A 427 26.74 4.07 -7.00
N ARG A 428 26.20 5.28 -6.81
CA ARG A 428 24.81 5.51 -6.43
C ARG A 428 23.84 5.00 -7.49
N ASP A 429 24.19 5.15 -8.76
CA ASP A 429 23.35 4.70 -9.88
C ASP A 429 23.30 3.16 -9.99
N LEU A 430 24.21 2.45 -9.32
CA LEU A 430 24.18 0.99 -9.22
C LEU A 430 23.21 0.50 -8.13
N CYS A 431 22.71 1.41 -7.30
CA CYS A 431 21.77 1.08 -6.22
C CYS A 431 20.36 1.06 -6.80
N VAL A 432 19.75 -0.13 -6.88
CA VAL A 432 18.35 -0.27 -7.27
C VAL A 432 17.47 -0.11 -6.02
N PRO A 433 16.70 0.98 -5.90
CA PRO A 433 15.82 1.20 -4.77
C PRO A 433 14.55 0.37 -4.96
N VAL A 434 14.39 -0.71 -4.19
CA VAL A 434 13.11 -1.40 -4.06
C VAL A 434 12.34 -0.75 -2.92
N LEU A 435 11.85 0.47 -3.19
CA LEU A 435 10.95 1.21 -2.29
C LEU A 435 9.53 0.85 -2.70
N GLY A 436 8.57 0.84 -1.76
CA GLY A 436 7.26 0.17 -1.92
C GLY A 436 6.62 0.33 -3.31
N GLY A 437 6.01 -0.75 -3.82
CA GLY A 437 5.64 -0.95 -5.24
C GLY A 437 4.59 -0.03 -5.84
N GLY A 438 4.82 1.28 -5.79
CA GLY A 438 4.09 2.27 -6.56
C GLY A 438 4.84 2.67 -7.84
N ARG A 439 4.16 3.42 -8.72
CA ARG A 439 4.71 3.89 -9.99
C ARG A 439 6.04 4.64 -9.89
N GLU A 440 6.23 5.49 -8.87
CA GLU A 440 7.47 6.24 -8.68
C GLU A 440 8.67 5.31 -8.43
N SER A 441 8.49 4.28 -7.60
CA SER A 441 9.52 3.27 -7.34
C SER A 441 9.87 2.46 -8.59
N LEU A 442 8.88 2.11 -9.41
CA LEU A 442 9.11 1.43 -10.69
C LEU A 442 9.92 2.32 -11.66
N GLN A 443 9.60 3.62 -11.73
CA GLN A 443 10.36 4.57 -12.53
C GLN A 443 11.81 4.72 -12.02
N GLU A 444 12.03 4.74 -10.70
CA GLU A 444 13.39 4.76 -10.14
C GLU A 444 14.18 3.48 -10.49
N ILE A 445 13.51 2.32 -10.49
CA ILE A 445 14.11 1.03 -10.89
C ILE A 445 14.46 1.07 -12.38
N GLU A 446 13.53 1.46 -13.26
CA GLU A 446 13.77 1.57 -14.71
C GLU A 446 14.92 2.52 -15.03
N GLN A 447 14.95 3.68 -14.36
CA GLN A 447 16.03 4.66 -14.50
C GLN A 447 17.38 4.07 -14.11
N SER A 448 17.45 3.34 -12.99
CA SER A 448 18.68 2.71 -12.52
C SER A 448 19.14 1.62 -13.48
N ILE A 449 18.22 0.77 -13.96
CA ILE A 449 18.51 -0.27 -14.96
C ILE A 449 19.02 0.34 -16.26
N ARG A 450 18.41 1.43 -16.74
CA ARG A 450 18.85 2.11 -17.96
C ARG A 450 20.29 2.61 -17.83
N VAL A 451 20.61 3.28 -16.73
CA VAL A 451 21.98 3.79 -16.47
C VAL A 451 22.98 2.63 -16.38
N ILE A 452 22.62 1.53 -15.71
CA ILE A 452 23.47 0.33 -15.66
C ILE A 452 23.69 -0.24 -17.07
N GLY A 453 22.63 -0.31 -17.89
CA GLY A 453 22.70 -0.76 -19.28
C GLY A 453 23.58 0.12 -20.17
N GLU A 454 23.48 1.45 -20.04
CA GLU A 454 24.35 2.41 -20.72
C GLU A 454 25.82 2.21 -20.31
N LYS A 455 26.11 2.09 -19.01
CA LYS A 455 27.47 1.81 -18.50
C LYS A 455 28.03 0.48 -18.99
N LEU A 456 27.19 -0.55 -19.12
CA LEU A 456 27.57 -1.86 -19.69
C LEU A 456 27.87 -1.76 -21.19
N GLY A 457 27.18 -0.89 -21.93
CA GLY A 457 27.43 -0.67 -23.35
C GLY A 457 28.72 0.09 -23.66
N GLU A 458 29.12 1.01 -22.79
CA GLU A 458 30.36 1.82 -22.92
C GLU A 458 31.57 1.19 -22.20
N LEU A 459 31.43 -0.05 -21.72
CA LEU A 459 32.38 -0.69 -20.81
C LEU A 459 33.64 -1.15 -21.57
N ASP A 460 34.74 -0.41 -21.41
CA ASP A 460 36.07 -0.78 -21.88
C ASP A 460 36.88 -1.34 -20.70
N VAL A 461 36.96 -2.67 -20.63
CA VAL A 461 37.62 -3.40 -19.52
C VAL A 461 39.10 -3.05 -19.43
N ASP A 462 39.80 -2.99 -20.57
CA ASP A 462 41.25 -2.74 -20.61
C ASP A 462 41.59 -1.32 -20.13
N ARG A 463 40.74 -0.33 -20.47
CA ARG A 463 40.89 1.04 -19.97
C ARG A 463 40.63 1.11 -18.47
N LEU A 464 39.56 0.48 -18.00
CA LEU A 464 39.18 0.48 -16.58
C LEU A 464 40.23 -0.22 -15.72
N GLU A 465 40.83 -1.33 -16.18
CA GLU A 465 41.92 -1.98 -15.46
C GLU A 465 43.12 -1.04 -15.27
N LYS A 466 43.50 -0.29 -16.31
CA LYS A 466 44.58 0.70 -16.22
C LYS A 466 44.25 1.84 -15.25
N GLU A 467 43.01 2.31 -15.26
CA GLU A 467 42.53 3.32 -14.32
C GLU A 467 42.57 2.80 -12.88
N ILE A 468 42.08 1.59 -12.63
CA ILE A 468 42.12 0.94 -11.32
C ILE A 468 43.57 0.80 -10.81
N THR A 469 44.50 0.35 -11.66
CA THR A 469 45.92 0.24 -11.27
C THR A 469 46.50 1.61 -10.90
N ARG A 470 46.24 2.63 -11.72
CA ARG A 470 46.69 4.00 -11.47
C ARG A 470 46.13 4.54 -10.16
N ASP A 471 44.85 4.37 -9.90
CA ASP A 471 44.19 4.91 -8.72
C ASP A 471 44.60 4.17 -7.44
N LYS A 472 44.83 2.85 -7.52
CA LYS A 472 45.43 2.06 -6.43
C LYS A 472 46.82 2.59 -6.06
N ASP A 473 47.65 2.95 -7.04
CA ASP A 473 48.97 3.52 -6.81
C ASP A 473 48.89 4.91 -6.15
N VAL A 474 47.97 5.76 -6.62
CA VAL A 474 47.73 7.08 -6.02
C VAL A 474 47.25 6.94 -4.58
N LEU A 475 46.30 6.03 -4.32
CA LEU A 475 45.80 5.76 -2.97
C LEU A 475 46.92 5.28 -2.03
N LYS A 476 47.78 4.36 -2.50
CA LYS A 476 48.93 3.85 -1.74
C LYS A 476 49.92 4.96 -1.39
N LYS A 477 50.19 5.88 -2.32
CA LYS A 477 51.03 7.07 -2.08
C LYS A 477 50.40 8.01 -1.05
N SER A 478 49.13 8.37 -1.22
CA SER A 478 48.42 9.28 -0.32
C SER A 478 48.37 8.74 1.12
N ARG A 479 48.13 7.44 1.31
CA ARG A 479 48.13 6.82 2.64
C ARG A 479 49.51 6.80 3.30
N ARG A 480 50.57 6.58 2.51
CA ARG A 480 51.96 6.65 3.02
C ARG A 480 52.31 8.06 3.48
N GLU A 481 51.88 9.08 2.75
CA GLU A 481 52.06 10.47 3.16
C GLU A 481 51.26 10.80 4.42
N GLU A 482 50.00 10.38 4.51
CA GLU A 482 49.17 10.57 5.70
C GLU A 482 49.81 9.93 6.95
N ALA A 483 50.30 8.68 6.84
CA ALA A 483 50.99 7.99 7.92
C ALA A 483 52.28 8.73 8.34
N ARG A 484 53.05 9.23 7.38
CA ARG A 484 54.26 10.01 7.64
C ARG A 484 53.93 11.31 8.39
N LEU A 485 52.93 12.06 7.94
CA LEU A 485 52.49 13.30 8.57
C LEU A 485 51.94 13.07 9.99
N LYS A 486 51.16 11.99 10.19
CA LYS A 486 50.67 11.59 11.53
C LYS A 486 51.79 11.26 12.51
N ASN A 487 52.88 10.65 12.03
CA ASN A 487 54.04 10.37 12.88
C ASN A 487 54.78 11.67 13.23
N SER A 488 54.98 12.58 12.27
CA SER A 488 55.59 13.89 12.52
C SER A 488 54.76 14.82 13.41
N LEU A 489 53.46 14.57 13.58
CA LEU A 489 52.59 15.29 14.52
C LEU A 489 52.62 14.72 15.94
N LYS A 490 53.14 13.50 16.12
CA LYS A 490 53.27 12.84 17.44
C LYS A 490 54.63 13.09 18.08
N GLU A 491 55.66 13.34 17.26
CA GLU A 491 56.97 13.88 17.67
C GLU A 491 56.85 15.39 17.94
#